data_AF-A0A916JYP0-F1
#
_entry.id   AF-A0A916JYP0-F1
#
_cell.length_a   1.000
_cell.length_b   1.000
_cell.length_c   1.000
_cell.angle_alpha   90.00
_cell.angle_beta   90.00
_cell.angle_gamma   90.00
#
_symmetry.space_group_name_H-M   'P 1'
#
loop_
_entity.id
_entity.type
_entity.pdbx_description
1 polymer ?
#
loop_
_entity_poly.entity_id
_entity_poly.type
_entity_poly.pdbx_seq_one_letter_code
_entity_poly.pdbx_strand_id
1 'polypeptide(L)'
;MEEAFIRELKEEAGIRPSNIRLLGEYGYRSEASGVETKRYYFEADAECAERFTHIVQSNDEDNGWIYHYRWTDVEPSLTLYGYLGMMPHTIR
;
A
#
# COMPACT_ATOMS: atom_id res chain seq x y z
N MET A 1 -6.90 -12.08 3.25
CA MET A 1 -5.90 -11.19 2.61
C MET A 1 -6.53 -9.87 2.20
N GLU A 2 -7.62 -9.90 1.42
CA GLU A 2 -8.44 -8.72 1.15
C GLU A 2 -8.93 -8.04 2.44
N GLU A 3 -9.41 -8.81 3.43
CA GLU A 3 -9.79 -8.26 4.74
C GLU A 3 -8.63 -7.54 5.46
N ALA A 4 -7.40 -8.07 5.33
CA ALA A 4 -6.22 -7.43 5.89
C ALA A 4 -5.93 -6.12 5.14
N PHE A 5 -5.97 -6.13 3.81
CA PHE A 5 -5.82 -4.92 2.99
C PHE A 5 -6.84 -3.83 3.38
N ILE A 6 -8.12 -4.20 3.52
CA ILE A 6 -9.18 -3.28 3.94
C ILE A 6 -8.91 -2.73 5.35
N ARG A 7 -8.48 -3.58 6.28
CA ARG A 7 -8.15 -3.18 7.65
C ARG A 7 -6.98 -2.18 7.65
N GLU A 8 -5.85 -2.53 7.06
CA GLU A 8 -4.65 -1.67 7.01
C GLU A 8 -4.98 -0.30 6.37
N LEU A 9 -5.71 -0.29 5.24
CA LEU A 9 -6.05 0.97 4.56
C LEU A 9 -6.95 1.88 5.42
N LYS A 10 -7.82 1.29 6.24
CA LYS A 10 -8.64 2.03 7.19
C LYS A 10 -7.81 2.54 8.37
N GLU A 11 -6.89 1.73 8.88
CA GLU A 11 -6.04 2.07 10.04
C GLU A 11 -5.05 3.19 9.68
N GLU A 12 -4.35 3.06 8.54
CA GLU A 12 -3.27 3.96 8.11
C GLU A 12 -3.73 5.20 7.33
N ALA A 13 -4.84 5.11 6.59
CA ALA A 13 -5.31 6.19 5.72
C ALA A 13 -6.77 6.61 5.96
N GLY A 14 -7.51 5.93 6.83
CA GLY A 14 -8.92 6.22 7.08
C GLY A 14 -9.84 5.93 5.89
N ILE A 15 -9.35 5.24 4.87
CA ILE A 15 -10.07 4.99 3.62
C ILE A 15 -10.86 3.68 3.70
N ARG A 16 -12.05 3.67 3.11
CA ARG A 16 -12.84 2.47 2.88
C ARG A 16 -12.88 2.18 1.38
N PRO A 17 -12.18 1.15 0.90
CA PRO A 17 -12.14 0.83 -0.52
C PRO A 17 -13.40 0.08 -0.97
N SER A 18 -13.62 0.07 -2.28
CA SER A 18 -14.65 -0.69 -3.01
C SER A 18 -14.06 -1.25 -4.31
N ASN A 19 -14.77 -2.15 -4.99
CA ASN A 19 -14.32 -2.76 -6.26
C ASN A 19 -12.88 -3.33 -6.21
N ILE A 20 -12.55 -4.03 -5.12
CA ILE A 20 -11.18 -4.48 -4.84
C ILE A 20 -10.81 -5.65 -5.75
N ARG A 21 -9.64 -5.57 -6.37
CA ARG A 21 -9.11 -6.61 -7.27
C ARG A 21 -7.64 -6.87 -6.98
N LEU A 22 -7.28 -8.15 -6.77
CA LEU A 22 -5.87 -8.56 -6.69
C LEU A 22 -5.25 -8.53 -8.10
N LEU A 23 -4.16 -7.79 -8.26
CA LEU A 23 -3.41 -7.68 -9.51
C LEU A 23 -2.27 -8.70 -9.61
N GLY A 24 -1.73 -9.13 -8.47
CA GLY A 24 -0.66 -10.10 -8.43
C GLY A 24 0.15 -10.06 -7.14
N GLU A 25 1.25 -10.81 -7.14
CA GLU A 25 2.15 -10.93 -6.00
C GLU A 25 3.61 -10.94 -6.43
N TYR A 26 4.50 -10.50 -5.53
CA TYR A 26 5.94 -10.50 -5.75
C TYR A 26 6.67 -10.94 -4.48
N GLY A 27 7.39 -12.05 -4.58
CA GLY A 27 8.26 -12.55 -3.52
C GLY A 27 9.69 -12.06 -3.70
N TYR A 28 10.31 -11.60 -2.62
CA TYR A 28 11.74 -11.25 -2.60
C TYR A 28 12.34 -11.56 -1.24
N ARG A 29 13.67 -11.69 -1.21
CA ARG A 29 14.42 -11.82 0.05
C ARG A 29 15.06 -10.47 0.36
N SER A 30 14.81 -9.93 1.55
CA SER A 30 15.46 -8.71 2.02
C SER A 30 16.96 -8.98 2.20
N GLU A 31 17.82 -8.21 1.52
CA GLU A 31 19.27 -8.34 1.69
C GLU A 31 19.73 -7.95 3.10
N ALA A 32 19.05 -6.99 3.73
CA ALA A 32 19.42 -6.47 5.04
C ALA A 32 19.06 -7.43 6.20
N SER A 33 17.93 -8.13 6.10
CA SER A 33 17.43 -9.00 7.19
C SER A 33 17.44 -10.49 6.84
N GLY A 34 17.67 -10.86 5.57
CA GLY A 34 17.58 -12.24 5.09
C GLY A 34 16.16 -12.81 5.04
N VAL A 35 15.16 -12.04 5.48
CA VAL A 35 13.76 -12.47 5.58
C VAL A 35 13.13 -12.55 4.18
N GLU A 36 12.46 -13.68 3.91
CA GLU A 36 11.61 -13.82 2.74
C GLU A 36 10.31 -13.03 2.95
N THR A 37 10.04 -12.13 2.01
CA THR A 37 8.88 -11.23 2.03
C THR A 37 8.06 -11.45 0.78
N LYS A 38 6.73 -11.42 0.94
CA LYS A 38 5.79 -11.52 -0.16
C LYS A 38 4.89 -10.29 -0.17
N ARG A 39 4.82 -9.62 -1.32
CA ARG A 39 3.97 -8.45 -1.56
C ARG A 39 2.77 -8.84 -2.40
N TYR A 40 1.64 -8.20 -2.13
CA TYR A 40 0.40 -8.37 -2.87
C TYR A 40 -0.07 -7.01 -3.36
N TYR A 41 -0.39 -6.91 -4.64
CA TYR A 41 -0.78 -5.67 -5.29
C TYR A 41 -2.29 -5.68 -5.53
N PHE A 42 -2.98 -4.63 -5.09
CA PHE A 42 -4.43 -4.49 -5.24
C PHE A 42 -4.76 -3.22 -6.03
N GLU A 43 -5.83 -3.31 -6.81
CA GLU A 43 -6.55 -2.19 -7.38
C GLU A 43 -7.87 -2.04 -6.61
N ALA A 44 -8.28 -0.80 -6.31
CA ALA A 44 -9.53 -0.52 -5.64
C ALA A 44 -10.00 0.90 -5.92
N ASP A 45 -11.30 1.12 -5.84
CA ASP A 45 -11.93 2.44 -5.90
C ASP A 45 -12.14 2.98 -4.48
N ALA A 46 -11.93 4.28 -4.29
CA ALA A 46 -12.19 4.94 -3.02
C ALA A 46 -12.65 6.39 -3.23
N GLU A 47 -13.62 6.82 -2.43
CA GLU A 47 -13.97 8.23 -2.31
C GLU A 47 -13.12 8.88 -1.23
N CYS A 48 -12.18 9.74 -1.60
CA CYS A 48 -11.45 10.57 -0.64
C CYS A 48 -10.95 11.88 -1.27
N ALA A 49 -10.43 12.77 -0.42
CA ALA A 49 -9.92 14.07 -0.87
C ALA A 49 -8.61 13.93 -1.66
N GLU A 50 -8.35 14.88 -2.57
CA GLU A 50 -7.11 14.95 -3.35
C GLU A 50 -5.83 14.96 -2.49
N ARG A 51 -5.93 15.59 -1.31
CA ARG A 51 -4.90 15.64 -0.28
C ARG A 51 -5.55 15.56 1.08
N PHE A 52 -4.96 14.80 1.98
CA PHE A 52 -5.45 14.67 3.35
C PHE A 52 -4.33 14.27 4.30
N THR A 53 -4.58 14.45 5.59
CA THR A 53 -3.71 13.99 6.67
C THR A 53 -4.49 12.98 7.48
N HIS A 54 -3.87 11.85 7.82
CA HIS A 54 -4.47 10.85 8.69
C HIS A 54 -3.54 10.54 9.86
N ILE A 55 -4.14 10.31 11.02
CA ILE A 55 -3.43 9.84 12.21
C ILE A 55 -3.76 8.35 12.33
N VAL A 56 -2.75 7.50 12.21
CA VAL A 56 -2.92 6.04 12.24
C VAL A 56 -3.67 5.62 13.50
N GLN A 57 -4.68 4.76 13.33
CA GLN A 57 -5.49 4.21 14.41
C GLN A 57 -5.34 2.67 14.39
N SER A 58 -4.35 2.15 15.10
CA SER A 58 -4.05 0.71 15.16
C SER A 58 -3.82 0.25 16.61
N ASN A 59 -3.62 -1.05 16.82
CA ASN A 59 -3.16 -1.59 18.11
C ASN A 59 -1.64 -1.88 18.12
N ASP A 60 -0.92 -1.42 17.10
CA ASP A 60 0.48 -1.73 16.84
C ASP A 60 1.39 -0.50 17.06
N GLU A 61 2.68 -0.64 16.74
CA GLU A 61 3.72 0.38 17.02
C GLU A 61 3.53 1.70 16.26
N ASP A 62 2.83 1.65 15.13
CA ASP A 62 2.53 2.78 14.27
C ASP A 62 1.33 3.62 14.75
N ASN A 63 0.60 3.18 15.77
CA ASN A 63 -0.54 3.92 16.29
C ASN A 63 -0.15 5.35 16.70
N GLY A 64 -0.89 6.33 16.19
CA GLY A 64 -0.61 7.75 16.42
C GLY A 64 0.40 8.39 15.45
N TRP A 65 1.00 7.62 14.52
CA TRP A 65 1.80 8.20 13.45
C TRP A 65 0.94 9.09 12.55
N ILE A 66 1.55 10.12 11.97
CA ILE A 66 0.86 11.10 11.12
C ILE A 66 1.38 10.97 9.69
N TYR A 67 0.47 10.63 8.79
CA TYR A 67 0.76 10.53 7.36
C TYR A 67 0.07 11.63 6.57
N HIS A 68 0.79 12.17 5.59
CA HIS A 68 0.28 13.17 4.64
C HIS A 68 0.16 12.54 3.27
N TYR A 69 -1.07 12.47 2.75
CA TYR A 69 -1.39 11.82 1.48
C TYR A 69 -1.68 12.85 0.38
N ARG A 70 -1.32 12.45 -0.84
CA ARG A 70 -1.75 13.08 -2.09
C ARG A 70 -1.93 12.00 -3.15
N TRP A 71 -2.86 12.19 -4.07
CA TRP A 71 -2.94 11.36 -5.26
C TRP A 71 -1.84 11.72 -6.26
N THR A 72 -1.43 10.73 -7.03
CA THR A 72 -0.49 10.87 -8.15
C THR A 72 -0.91 9.88 -9.23
N ASP A 73 -0.71 10.27 -10.48
CA ASP A 73 -0.93 9.38 -11.60
C ASP A 73 0.06 8.20 -11.55
N VAL A 74 -0.41 7.05 -11.98
CA VAL A 74 0.41 5.85 -12.10
C VAL A 74 1.31 6.02 -13.33
N GLU A 75 2.59 6.29 -13.09
CA GLU A 75 3.59 6.44 -14.14
C GLU A 75 4.57 5.25 -14.13
N PRO A 76 5.14 4.85 -15.30
CA PRO A 76 6.14 3.78 -15.37
C PRO A 76 7.37 3.99 -14.48
N SER A 77 7.68 5.25 -14.15
CA SER A 77 8.84 5.67 -13.35
C SER A 77 8.48 6.11 -11.93
N LEU A 78 7.31 5.76 -11.42
CA LEU A 78 6.88 6.17 -10.08
C LEU A 78 7.81 5.57 -9.02
N THR A 79 8.69 6.38 -8.42
CA THR A 79 9.58 5.93 -7.35
C THR A 79 8.81 5.85 -6.04
N LEU A 80 8.44 4.63 -5.63
CA LEU A 80 7.96 4.36 -4.28
C LEU A 80 9.14 3.94 -3.39
N TYR A 81 9.06 4.25 -2.10
CA TYR A 81 10.12 4.02 -1.10
C TYR A 81 10.66 2.58 -1.11
N GLY A 82 11.95 2.33 -0.85
CA GLY A 82 12.49 0.97 -0.74
C GLY A 82 12.29 0.06 -1.98
N TYR A 83 12.48 0.61 -3.19
CA TYR A 83 12.23 -0.06 -4.48
C TYR A 83 10.78 -0.52 -4.68
N LEU A 84 9.81 0.02 -3.92
CA LEU A 84 8.38 -0.29 -4.06
C LEU A 84 7.82 0.13 -5.43
N GLY A 85 8.53 1.01 -6.16
CA GLY A 85 8.09 1.66 -7.39
C GLY A 85 8.43 0.94 -8.69
N MET A 86 9.12 -0.21 -8.61
CA MET A 86 9.35 -1.01 -9.80
C MET A 86 8.03 -1.64 -10.24
N MET A 87 7.35 -0.96 -11.17
CA MET A 87 6.25 -1.52 -11.93
C MET A 87 6.71 -2.84 -12.54
N PRO A 88 6.10 -3.97 -12.16
CA PRO A 88 6.53 -5.25 -12.66
C PRO A 88 6.17 -5.31 -14.14
N HIS A 89 7.15 -5.03 -15.01
CA HIS A 89 7.12 -5.44 -16.42
C HIS A 89 7.20 -6.97 -16.58
N THR A 90 7.01 -7.69 -15.47
CA THR A 90 7.19 -9.13 -15.31
C THR A 90 6.17 -9.65 -14.29
N ILE A 91 4.87 -9.44 -14.52
CA ILE A 91 3.84 -10.34 -13.96
C ILE A 91 3.46 -11.27 -15.12
N ARG A 92 3.80 -12.55 -14.99
CA ARG A 92 3.27 -13.64 -15.80
C ARG A 92 2.29 -14.44 -14.96
#